data_AF-A0A656GBR8-F1
#
_entry.id   AF-A0A656GBR8-F1
#
_cell.length_a   1.000
_cell.length_b   1.000
_cell.length_c   1.000
_cell.angle_alpha   90.00
_cell.angle_beta   90.00
_cell.angle_gamma   90.00
#
_symmetry.space_group_name_H-M   'P 1'
#
loop_
_entity.id
_entity.type
_entity.pdbx_description
1 polymer ?
#
loop_
_entity_poly.entity_id
_entity_poly.type
_entity_poly.pdbx_seq_one_letter_code
_entity_poly.pdbx_strand_id
1 'polypeptide(L)'
;MKTLFAFALTFAAVCAASSSVNAAVLSVPANSQESTTSNGKLQPPVKYATVWADETGATHVEHCRIEGLEFKSYAPPAEPQWIGVSPDEVESIAYAVLPPGYVGSWHHAPGPQWVITLQGQWSVETTDGTVLVQGP
;
A
#
# COMPACT_ATOMS: atom_id res chain seq x y z
N MET A 1 -51.73 36.17 37.19
CA MET A 1 -50.68 35.33 37.79
C MET A 1 -49.98 34.59 36.66
N LYS A 2 -48.64 34.66 36.62
CA LYS A 2 -47.78 34.42 35.45
C LYS A 2 -47.73 32.93 35.05
N THR A 3 -47.96 32.64 33.79
CA THR A 3 -47.70 31.34 33.14
C THR A 3 -46.19 31.13 32.99
N LEU A 4 -45.65 30.09 33.60
CA LEU A 4 -44.26 29.66 33.46
C LEU A 4 -44.17 28.67 32.29
N PHE A 5 -43.45 29.05 31.24
CA PHE A 5 -43.03 28.12 30.18
C PHE A 5 -41.73 27.42 30.62
N ALA A 6 -41.77 26.10 30.73
CA ALA A 6 -40.57 25.29 30.95
C ALA A 6 -39.85 25.09 29.61
N PHE A 7 -38.64 25.65 29.48
CA PHE A 7 -37.72 25.32 28.39
C PHE A 7 -37.05 23.98 28.72
N ALA A 8 -37.39 22.92 27.98
CA ALA A 8 -36.66 21.66 28.01
C ALA A 8 -35.39 21.82 27.14
N LEU A 9 -34.22 21.74 27.76
CA LEU A 9 -32.93 21.74 27.08
C LEU A 9 -32.63 20.29 26.64
N THR A 10 -32.87 19.97 25.37
CA THR A 10 -32.46 18.68 24.79
C THR A 10 -30.97 18.73 24.46
N PHE A 11 -30.17 18.00 25.25
CA PHE A 11 -28.77 17.70 24.90
C PHE A 11 -28.79 16.69 23.74
N ALA A 12 -28.54 17.17 22.51
CA ALA A 12 -28.23 16.29 21.40
C ALA A 12 -26.78 15.81 21.56
N ALA A 13 -26.60 14.55 21.99
CA ALA A 13 -25.30 13.90 21.93
C ALA A 13 -24.96 13.69 20.44
N VAL A 14 -24.04 14.50 19.92
CA VAL A 14 -23.46 14.26 18.60
C VAL A 14 -22.54 13.06 18.74
N CYS A 15 -23.04 11.87 18.39
CA CYS A 15 -22.19 10.73 18.09
C CYS A 15 -21.42 11.07 16.82
N ALA A 16 -20.18 11.56 16.98
CA ALA A 16 -19.23 11.60 15.88
C ALA A 16 -18.96 10.15 15.48
N ALA A 17 -19.66 9.67 14.45
CA ALA A 17 -19.26 8.46 13.75
C ALA A 17 -17.89 8.78 13.14
N SER A 18 -16.83 8.29 13.77
CA SER A 18 -15.49 8.26 13.17
C SER A 18 -15.61 7.43 11.91
N SER A 19 -15.75 8.10 10.77
CA SER A 19 -15.63 7.48 9.45
C SER A 19 -14.24 6.89 9.37
N SER A 20 -14.14 5.57 9.56
CA SER A 20 -12.95 4.80 9.24
C SER A 20 -12.82 4.82 7.72
N VAL A 21 -12.25 5.89 7.19
CA VAL A 21 -11.63 5.84 5.88
C VAL A 21 -10.57 4.76 6.04
N ASN A 22 -10.74 3.60 5.40
CA ASN A 22 -9.73 2.56 5.43
C ASN A 22 -8.40 3.23 5.09
N ALA A 23 -7.40 3.02 5.94
CA ALA A 23 -6.09 3.62 5.73
C ALA A 23 -5.57 3.10 4.38
N ALA A 24 -5.56 3.99 3.39
CA ALA A 24 -5.14 3.65 2.04
C ALA A 24 -3.62 3.49 2.07
N VAL A 25 -3.13 2.35 1.62
CA VAL A 25 -1.70 2.16 1.39
C VAL A 25 -1.25 3.16 0.33
N LEU A 26 -0.21 3.94 0.65
CA LEU A 26 0.39 4.91 -0.24
C LEU A 26 1.80 4.46 -0.62
N SER A 27 2.20 4.77 -1.85
CA SER A 27 3.58 4.66 -2.28
C SER A 27 4.24 6.03 -2.24
N VAL A 28 5.41 6.10 -1.62
CA VAL A 28 6.27 7.28 -1.63
C VAL A 28 7.66 6.89 -2.15
N PRO A 29 8.43 7.82 -2.75
CA PRO A 29 9.84 7.57 -3.06
C PRO A 29 10.61 7.09 -1.83
N ALA A 30 11.55 6.16 -1.99
CA ALA A 30 12.26 5.55 -0.84
C ALA A 30 12.98 6.56 0.07
N ASN A 31 13.35 7.73 -0.47
CA ASN A 31 14.03 8.82 0.24
C ASN A 31 13.09 9.96 0.66
N SER A 32 11.77 9.78 0.55
CA SER A 32 10.79 10.78 1.00
C SER A 32 10.89 11.01 2.51
N GLN A 33 10.65 12.26 2.93
CA GLN A 33 10.58 12.68 4.33
C GLN A 33 9.20 12.39 4.95
N GLU A 34 8.23 11.95 4.16
CA GLU A 34 6.90 11.54 4.63
C GLU A 34 7.01 10.38 5.62
N SER A 35 6.18 10.40 6.65
CA SER A 35 6.13 9.35 7.68
C SER A 35 4.71 9.13 8.19
N THR A 36 4.32 7.87 8.37
CA THR A 36 3.04 7.52 9.01
C THR A 36 3.22 7.30 10.50
N THR A 37 2.38 7.98 11.28
CA THR A 37 2.20 7.70 12.71
C THR A 37 0.77 7.23 12.95
N SER A 38 0.60 6.13 13.66
CA SER A 38 -0.71 5.57 14.02
C SER A 38 -0.69 5.11 15.47
N ASN A 39 -1.71 5.50 16.25
CA ASN A 39 -1.82 5.20 17.69
C ASN A 39 -0.53 5.51 18.48
N GLY A 40 0.09 6.65 18.18
CA GLY A 40 1.31 7.13 18.84
C GLY A 40 2.58 6.35 18.49
N LYS A 41 2.54 5.43 17.53
CA LYS A 41 3.71 4.69 17.02
C LYS A 41 4.07 5.15 15.62
N LEU A 42 5.38 5.17 15.33
CA LEU A 42 5.92 5.43 14.00
C LEU A 42 5.94 4.14 13.17
N GLN A 43 5.44 4.19 11.94
CA GLN A 43 5.43 3.05 11.03
C GLN A 43 6.87 2.63 10.67
N PRO A 44 7.22 1.33 10.74
CA PRO A 44 8.49 0.87 10.22
C PRO A 44 8.54 0.98 8.69
N PRO A 45 9.72 1.19 8.10
CA PRO A 45 9.85 1.31 6.65
C PRO A 45 9.56 -0.03 5.96
N VAL A 46 8.70 -0.01 4.95
CA VAL A 46 8.41 -1.17 4.07
C VAL A 46 8.80 -0.79 2.65
N LYS A 47 10.02 -1.14 2.23
CA LYS A 47 10.60 -0.74 0.93
C LYS A 47 10.31 -1.77 -0.16
N TYR A 48 10.19 -1.32 -1.39
CA TYR A 48 10.06 -2.17 -2.58
C TYR A 48 10.62 -1.47 -3.82
N ALA A 49 10.87 -2.23 -4.88
CA ALA A 49 11.24 -1.68 -6.19
C ALA A 49 10.03 -1.64 -7.13
N THR A 50 9.93 -0.62 -7.96
CA THR A 50 8.92 -0.48 -9.00
C THR A 50 9.58 -0.38 -10.37
N VAL A 51 8.92 -0.94 -11.38
CA VAL A 51 9.27 -0.75 -12.79
C VAL A 51 8.17 0.12 -13.40
N TRP A 52 8.56 1.23 -14.00
CA TRP A 52 7.64 2.19 -14.62
C TRP A 52 8.16 2.63 -15.97
N ALA A 53 7.25 3.13 -16.83
CA ALA A 53 7.59 3.71 -18.12
C ALA A 53 7.44 5.23 -18.08
N ASP A 54 8.42 5.95 -18.62
CA ASP A 54 8.38 7.41 -18.74
C ASP A 54 7.49 7.88 -19.90
N GLU A 55 7.40 9.20 -20.09
CA GLU A 55 6.60 9.83 -21.13
C GLU A 55 7.04 9.45 -22.56
N THR A 56 8.25 8.92 -22.73
CA THR A 56 8.79 8.44 -24.01
C THR A 56 8.62 6.93 -24.21
N GLY A 57 8.14 6.22 -23.18
CA GLY A 57 8.00 4.77 -23.16
C GLY A 57 9.26 4.01 -22.74
N ALA A 58 10.33 4.71 -22.31
CA ALA A 58 11.48 4.07 -21.73
C ALA A 58 11.13 3.56 -20.33
N THR A 59 11.57 2.35 -19.98
CA THR A 59 11.35 1.77 -18.65
C THR A 59 12.54 2.00 -17.72
N HIS A 60 12.21 2.14 -16.44
CA HIS A 60 13.15 2.44 -15.36
C HIS A 60 12.83 1.60 -14.13
N VAL A 61 13.86 1.38 -13.31
CA VAL A 61 13.71 0.84 -11.96
C VAL A 61 13.81 1.99 -10.95
N GLU A 62 12.83 2.12 -10.08
CA GLU A 62 12.86 3.03 -8.93
C GLU A 62 12.63 2.27 -7.62
N HIS A 63 13.08 2.84 -6.51
CA HIS A 63 12.80 2.31 -5.17
C HIS A 63 11.80 3.20 -4.44
N CYS A 64 10.76 2.55 -3.91
CA CYS A 64 9.66 3.16 -3.20
C CYS A 64 9.54 2.59 -1.79
N ARG A 65 8.63 3.16 -1.03
CA ARG A 65 8.27 2.72 0.32
C ARG A 65 6.77 2.87 0.54
N ILE A 66 6.21 1.92 1.26
CA ILE A 66 4.81 1.97 1.69
C ILE A 66 4.67 2.90 2.90
N GLU A 67 3.62 3.72 2.85
CA GLU A 67 3.07 4.54 3.93
C GLU A 67 1.56 4.31 4.08
N GLY A 68 0.97 4.86 5.13
CA GLY A 68 -0.47 4.82 5.37
C GLY A 68 -0.95 3.57 6.12
N LEU A 69 -0.06 2.77 6.73
CA LEU A 69 -0.48 1.63 7.56
C LEU A 69 -1.04 2.11 8.90
N GLU A 70 -2.04 1.40 9.39
CA GLU A 70 -2.65 1.64 10.70
C GLU A 70 -2.09 0.64 11.73
N PHE A 71 -1.73 1.12 12.92
CA PHE A 71 -1.29 0.26 14.01
C PHE A 71 -2.47 -0.12 14.90
N LYS A 72 -3.12 -1.26 14.62
CA LYS A 72 -4.33 -1.72 15.33
C LYS A 72 -4.40 -3.23 15.44
N SER A 73 -5.27 -3.74 16.31
CA SER A 73 -5.62 -5.16 16.32
C SER A 73 -6.41 -5.49 15.05
N TYR A 74 -5.82 -6.30 14.16
CA TYR A 74 -6.51 -6.74 12.94
C TYR A 74 -7.69 -7.66 13.23
N ALA A 75 -7.49 -8.62 14.15
CA ALA A 75 -8.50 -9.59 14.56
C ALA A 75 -8.49 -9.70 16.09
N PRO A 76 -9.30 -8.89 16.81
CA PRO A 76 -9.38 -8.96 18.26
C PRO A 76 -9.68 -10.39 18.75
N PRO A 77 -9.05 -10.86 19.83
CA PRO A 77 -8.25 -10.10 20.81
C PRO A 77 -6.73 -10.07 20.51
N ALA A 78 -6.30 -10.27 19.26
CA ALA A 78 -4.88 -10.23 18.94
C ALA A 78 -4.22 -8.89 19.28
N GLU A 79 -2.93 -8.92 19.62
CA GLU A 79 -2.14 -7.71 19.83
C GLU A 79 -2.10 -6.84 18.55
N PRO A 80 -1.99 -5.50 18.69
CA PRO A 80 -1.93 -4.61 17.53
C PRO A 80 -0.74 -4.89 16.60
N GLN A 81 -1.00 -4.78 15.29
CA GLN A 81 0.00 -4.86 14.22
C GLN A 81 -0.21 -3.73 13.22
N TRP A 82 0.77 -3.51 12.33
CA TRP A 82 0.64 -2.58 11.21
C TRP A 82 -0.15 -3.25 10.08
N ILE A 83 -1.23 -2.62 9.64
CA ILE A 83 -2.05 -3.12 8.53
C ILE A 83 -2.52 -1.99 7.61
N GLY A 84 -2.52 -2.27 6.32
CA GLY A 84 -3.14 -1.44 5.29
C GLY A 84 -3.87 -2.34 4.30
N VAL A 85 -4.84 -1.78 3.60
CA VAL A 85 -5.55 -2.46 2.53
C VAL A 85 -5.13 -1.81 1.21
N SER A 86 -4.93 -2.63 0.17
CA SER A 86 -4.73 -2.12 -1.18
C SER A 86 -5.86 -1.12 -1.50
N PRO A 87 -5.54 0.10 -1.95
CA PRO A 87 -6.57 1.04 -2.39
C PRO A 87 -7.25 0.56 -3.69
N ASP A 88 -6.57 -0.31 -4.45
CA ASP A 88 -7.00 -0.77 -5.76
C ASP A 88 -7.69 -2.14 -5.70
N GLU A 89 -8.66 -2.36 -6.59
CA GLU A 89 -9.27 -3.66 -6.83
C GLU A 89 -8.28 -4.60 -7.54
N VAL A 90 -8.15 -5.82 -7.02
CA VAL A 90 -7.32 -6.86 -7.65
C VAL A 90 -8.14 -7.57 -8.73
N GLU A 91 -7.79 -7.33 -9.99
CA GLU A 91 -8.48 -7.95 -11.13
C GLU A 91 -8.29 -9.47 -11.19
N SER A 92 -7.07 -9.96 -10.92
CA SER A 92 -6.77 -11.39 -10.93
C SER A 92 -5.54 -11.74 -10.09
N ILE A 93 -5.40 -13.03 -9.77
CA ILE A 93 -4.20 -13.60 -9.12
C ILE A 93 -3.72 -14.77 -9.97
N ALA A 94 -2.45 -14.74 -10.36
CA ALA A 94 -1.80 -15.80 -11.12
C ALA A 94 -0.60 -16.37 -10.34
N TYR A 95 -0.34 -17.66 -10.55
CA TYR A 95 0.83 -18.36 -10.02
C TYR A 95 1.65 -18.86 -11.21
N ALA A 96 2.96 -18.62 -11.18
CA ALA A 96 3.86 -19.00 -12.26
C ALA A 96 5.17 -19.56 -11.70
N VAL A 97 5.79 -20.46 -12.47
CA VAL A 97 7.15 -20.95 -12.25
C VAL A 97 7.96 -20.63 -13.49
N LEU A 98 9.03 -19.85 -13.33
CA LEU A 98 10.01 -19.62 -14.39
C LEU A 98 11.10 -20.70 -14.28
N PRO A 99 11.31 -21.54 -15.31
CA PRO A 99 12.41 -22.50 -15.31
C PRO A 99 13.78 -21.81 -15.24
N PRO A 100 14.80 -22.41 -14.60
CA PRO A 100 16.17 -21.89 -14.65
C PRO A 100 16.65 -21.73 -16.09
N GLY A 101 17.26 -20.58 -16.39
CA GLY A 101 17.73 -20.23 -17.72
C GLY A 101 16.65 -19.70 -18.67
N TYR A 102 15.40 -19.56 -18.23
CA TYR A 102 14.37 -18.90 -19.01
C TYR A 102 14.74 -17.42 -19.26
N VAL A 103 14.61 -17.00 -20.52
CA VAL A 103 14.76 -15.60 -20.95
C VAL A 103 13.54 -15.25 -21.80
N GLY A 104 12.75 -14.28 -21.34
CA GLY A 104 11.58 -13.78 -22.08
C GLY A 104 11.97 -12.77 -23.14
N SER A 105 11.29 -12.76 -24.28
CA SER A 105 11.37 -11.68 -25.27
C SER A 105 10.81 -10.38 -24.70
N TRP A 106 11.28 -9.23 -25.19
CA TRP A 106 10.71 -7.93 -24.86
C TRP A 106 9.20 -7.87 -25.15
N HIS A 107 8.42 -7.40 -24.17
CA HIS A 107 6.97 -7.24 -24.25
C HIS A 107 6.49 -6.17 -23.26
N HIS A 108 5.30 -5.62 -23.50
CA HIS A 108 4.63 -4.77 -22.53
C HIS A 108 4.06 -5.63 -21.38
N ALA A 109 4.09 -5.10 -20.15
CA ALA A 109 3.38 -5.72 -19.05
C ALA A 109 1.87 -5.77 -19.36
N PRO A 110 1.16 -6.88 -19.02
CA PRO A 110 -0.28 -6.98 -19.23
C PRO A 110 -1.10 -5.89 -18.50
N GLY A 111 -0.53 -5.32 -17.45
CA GLY A 111 -1.08 -4.21 -16.66
C GLY A 111 -0.21 -3.96 -15.42
N PRO A 112 -0.59 -3.00 -14.54
CA PRO A 112 0.03 -2.83 -13.23
C PRO A 112 -0.09 -4.12 -12.42
N GLN A 113 1.03 -4.59 -11.87
CA GLN A 113 1.08 -5.87 -11.16
C GLN A 113 2.06 -5.84 -10.01
N TRP A 114 1.69 -6.48 -8.92
CA TRP A 114 2.61 -6.85 -7.85
C TRP A 114 3.15 -8.25 -8.15
N VAL A 115 4.48 -8.35 -8.33
CA VAL A 115 5.15 -9.64 -8.51
C VAL A 115 5.90 -9.99 -7.23
N ILE A 116 5.38 -10.98 -6.50
CA ILE A 116 5.94 -11.44 -5.23
C ILE A 116 6.66 -12.76 -5.47
N THR A 117 7.96 -12.78 -5.25
CA THR A 117 8.77 -14.00 -5.43
C THR A 117 8.66 -14.86 -4.17
N LEU A 118 8.03 -16.03 -4.30
CA LEU A 118 7.85 -16.95 -3.17
C LEU A 118 9.08 -17.84 -2.91
N GLN A 119 9.82 -18.18 -3.97
CA GLN A 119 11.02 -19.02 -3.91
C GLN A 119 11.91 -18.74 -5.12
N GLY A 120 13.22 -18.85 -4.93
CA GLY A 120 14.21 -18.73 -6.00
C GLY A 120 14.58 -17.28 -6.30
N GLN A 121 15.10 -17.04 -7.51
CA GLN A 121 15.53 -15.72 -7.94
C GLN A 121 15.29 -15.56 -9.44
N TRP A 122 14.89 -14.35 -9.86
CA TRP A 122 14.77 -13.95 -11.26
C TRP A 122 15.15 -12.48 -11.42
N SER A 123 15.16 -11.97 -12.64
CA SER A 123 15.45 -10.56 -12.89
C SER A 123 14.61 -9.98 -14.02
N VAL A 124 14.43 -8.66 -13.96
CA VAL A 124 13.87 -7.83 -15.03
C VAL A 124 14.95 -6.87 -15.50
N GLU A 125 15.11 -6.72 -16.80
CA GLU A 125 15.94 -5.69 -17.41
C GLU A 125 15.03 -4.60 -17.99
N THR A 126 15.31 -3.34 -17.67
CA THR A 126 14.62 -2.17 -18.22
C THR A 126 15.33 -1.63 -19.45
N THR A 127 14.65 -0.80 -20.25
CA THR A 127 15.20 -0.33 -21.53
C THR A 127 16.41 0.59 -21.37
N ASP A 128 16.62 1.14 -20.17
CA ASP A 128 17.83 1.89 -19.80
C ASP A 128 19.01 0.99 -19.39
N GLY A 129 18.86 -0.33 -19.44
CA GLY A 129 19.88 -1.32 -19.09
C GLY A 129 19.95 -1.65 -17.60
N THR A 130 19.08 -1.08 -16.76
CA THR A 130 19.03 -1.44 -15.33
C THR A 130 18.47 -2.84 -15.15
N VAL A 131 19.14 -3.66 -14.33
CA VAL A 131 18.70 -5.02 -13.99
C VAL A 131 18.23 -5.05 -12.54
N LEU A 132 16.93 -5.31 -12.34
CA LEU A 132 16.35 -5.58 -11.03
C LEU A 132 16.34 -7.08 -10.77
N VAL A 133 17.06 -7.54 -9.75
CA VAL A 133 17.05 -8.93 -9.29
C VAL A 133 16.05 -9.08 -8.14
N GLN A 134 15.19 -10.10 -8.20
CA GLN A 134 14.15 -10.37 -7.21
C GLN A 134 14.24 -11.79 -6.67
N GLY A 135 14.10 -11.92 -5.36
CA GLY A 135 14.06 -13.16 -4.59
C GLY A 135 13.47 -12.88 -3.20
N PRO A 136 13.13 -13.91 -2.41
CA PRO A 136 12.77 -13.75 -1.00
C PRO A 136 13.97 -13.35 -0.12
#